data_AF-A0A7T2S7D1-F1
#
_entry.id   AF-A0A7T2S7D1-F1
#
_cell.length_a   1.000
_cell.length_b   1.000
_cell.length_c   1.000
_cell.angle_alpha   90.00
_cell.angle_beta   90.00
_cell.angle_gamma   90.00
#
_symmetry.space_group_name_H-M   'P 1'
#
loop_
_entity.id
_entity.type
_entity.pdbx_description
1 polymer ?
#
loop_
_entity_poly.entity_id
_entity_poly.type
_entity_poly.pdbx_seq_one_letter_code
_entity_poly.pdbx_strand_id
1 'polypeptide(L)'
;MAAELQERGRIVLAVAVAAMTIHIAYGRGRPEWDGQPTPPAGSGQTGLEDEIARRLVTEKHYVVRDQAGTIEAPGGDRYSISPVPTRMLLIRTTFGYGEAVDEPIREMAVFMGTQVAASVPPGQYYVTPDKITNPGEVYTLERRSVVVRPANKRDLEEIILPF
;
A
#
# COMPACT_ATOMS: atom_id res chain seq x y z
N MET A 1 35.51 8.30 3.05
CA MET A 1 34.44 8.64 2.10
C MET A 1 33.35 7.60 2.22
N ALA A 2 32.08 8.00 2.30
CA ALA A 2 30.94 7.08 2.30
C ALA A 2 30.47 6.88 0.86
N ALA A 3 30.04 5.66 0.52
CA ALA A 3 29.39 5.40 -0.76
C ALA A 3 27.97 6.00 -0.77
N GLU A 4 27.54 6.55 -1.90
CA GLU A 4 26.22 7.17 -2.06
C GLU A 4 25.33 6.34 -3.01
N LEU A 5 24.05 6.19 -2.65
CA LEU A 5 23.07 5.48 -3.49
C LEU A 5 22.81 6.28 -4.78
N GLN A 6 23.22 5.70 -5.90
CA GLN A 6 23.09 6.31 -7.22
C GLN A 6 21.66 6.24 -7.75
N GLU A 7 21.27 7.22 -8.56
CA GLU A 7 19.94 7.28 -9.20
C GLU A 7 19.59 5.99 -9.95
N ARG A 8 20.54 5.44 -10.71
CA ARG A 8 20.32 4.16 -11.42
C ARG A 8 20.08 3.00 -10.46
N GLY A 9 20.67 3.03 -9.27
CA GLY A 9 20.41 2.03 -8.22
C GLY A 9 18.97 2.12 -7.71
N ARG A 10 18.47 3.33 -7.49
CA ARG A 10 17.06 3.59 -7.10
C ARG A 10 16.07 3.08 -8.14
N ILE A 11 16.35 3.33 -9.42
CA ILE A 11 15.53 2.81 -10.54
C ILE A 11 15.53 1.28 -10.54
N VAL A 12 16.66 0.62 -10.31
CA VAL A 12 16.73 -0.85 -10.22
C VAL A 12 15.87 -1.38 -9.06
N LEU A 13 15.88 -0.71 -7.91
CA LEU A 13 15.01 -1.07 -6.78
C LEU A 13 13.53 -0.93 -7.14
N ALA A 14 13.14 0.17 -7.80
CA ALA A 14 11.78 0.37 -8.26
C ALA A 14 11.33 -0.72 -9.24
N VAL A 15 12.21 -1.13 -10.18
CA VAL A 15 11.95 -2.23 -11.12
C VAL A 15 11.78 -3.56 -10.39
N ALA A 16 12.65 -3.86 -9.42
CA ALA A 16 12.55 -5.07 -8.63
C ALA A 16 11.22 -5.13 -7.86
N VAL A 17 10.83 -4.03 -7.21
CA VAL A 17 9.57 -3.94 -6.47
C VAL A 17 8.36 -4.03 -7.39
N ALA A 18 8.38 -3.38 -8.56
CA ALA A 18 7.27 -3.45 -9.51
C ALA A 18 6.96 -4.91 -9.93
N ALA A 19 7.99 -5.77 -9.99
CA ALA A 19 7.85 -7.19 -10.30
C ALA A 19 7.34 -8.06 -9.13
N MET A 20 7.37 -7.57 -7.90
CA MET A 20 6.89 -8.33 -6.72
C MET A 20 5.37 -8.37 -6.65
N THR A 21 4.82 -9.36 -5.94
CA THR A 21 3.44 -9.30 -5.45
C THR A 21 3.34 -8.17 -4.43
N ILE A 22 2.45 -7.19 -4.66
CA ILE A 22 2.23 -6.08 -3.73
C ILE A 22 0.79 -6.14 -3.24
N HIS A 23 0.60 -6.07 -1.92
CA HIS A 23 -0.71 -5.93 -1.31
C HIS A 23 -0.79 -4.61 -0.54
N ILE A 24 -1.98 -4.02 -0.50
CA ILE A 24 -2.36 -3.00 0.47
C ILE A 24 -3.24 -3.68 1.52
N ALA A 25 -2.88 -3.54 2.79
CA ALA A 25 -3.59 -4.11 3.92
C ALA A 25 -4.34 -3.04 4.70
N TYR A 26 -5.47 -3.41 5.28
CA TYR A 26 -6.14 -2.63 6.32
C TYR A 26 -6.05 -3.32 7.66
N GLY A 27 -5.97 -2.52 8.72
CA GLY A 27 -5.96 -3.00 10.10
C GLY A 27 -6.89 -2.20 11.00
N ARG A 28 -7.45 -2.88 12.00
CA ARG A 28 -8.29 -2.26 13.04
C ARG A 28 -7.49 -1.32 13.92
N GLY A 29 -6.17 -1.54 14.00
CA GLY A 29 -5.28 -0.83 14.91
C GLY A 29 -5.75 -1.00 16.35
N ARG A 30 -5.53 0.02 17.18
CA ARG A 30 -5.99 0.02 18.58
C ARG A 30 -7.09 1.06 18.80
N PRO A 31 -8.23 0.69 19.43
CA PRO A 31 -9.29 1.65 19.75
C PRO A 31 -8.82 2.82 20.63
N GLU A 32 -7.77 2.63 21.45
CA GLU A 32 -7.23 3.70 22.30
C GLU A 32 -6.66 4.90 21.53
N TRP A 33 -6.44 4.78 20.22
CA TRP A 33 -5.97 5.88 19.38
C TRP A 33 -7.10 6.87 19.01
N ASP A 34 -8.36 6.49 19.19
CA ASP A 34 -9.49 7.32 18.83
C ASP A 34 -9.59 8.58 19.69
N GLY A 35 -9.91 9.71 19.05
CA GLY A 35 -10.02 11.01 19.72
C GLY A 35 -8.68 11.58 20.19
N GLN A 36 -7.56 10.92 19.90
CA GLN A 36 -6.20 11.41 20.14
C GLN A 36 -5.52 11.80 18.84
N PRO A 37 -4.44 12.60 18.88
CA PRO A 37 -3.56 12.74 17.73
C PRO A 37 -3.05 11.36 17.29
N THR A 38 -3.21 11.04 16.01
CA THR A 38 -2.82 9.75 15.48
C THR A 38 -1.33 9.48 15.73
N PRO A 39 -0.97 8.40 16.45
CA PRO A 39 0.42 8.14 16.75
C PRO A 39 1.19 7.76 15.48
N PRO A 40 2.48 8.10 15.36
CA PRO A 40 3.29 7.62 14.25
C PRO A 40 3.42 6.10 14.29
N ALA A 41 3.55 5.47 13.12
CA ALA A 41 3.80 4.04 12.99
C ALA A 41 5.16 3.61 13.57
N GLY A 42 6.19 4.44 13.38
CA GLY A 42 7.59 4.06 13.62
C GLY A 42 8.19 3.28 12.44
N SER A 43 9.51 3.04 12.48
CA SER A 43 10.25 2.43 11.36
C SER A 43 10.57 0.94 11.51
N GLY A 44 10.21 0.32 12.65
CA GLY A 44 10.51 -1.08 12.96
C GLY A 44 9.33 -2.04 12.85
N GLN A 45 8.22 -1.61 12.21
CA GLN A 45 7.02 -2.43 12.11
C GLN A 45 7.19 -3.55 11.09
N THR A 46 6.78 -4.76 11.45
CA THR A 46 6.77 -5.94 10.55
C THR A 46 5.36 -6.33 10.12
N GLY A 47 4.34 -5.64 10.61
CA GLY A 47 2.93 -5.88 10.29
C GLY A 47 2.02 -4.81 10.90
N LEU A 48 0.70 -4.97 10.70
CA LEU A 48 -0.31 -4.18 11.39
C LEU A 48 -0.58 -4.75 12.79
N GLU A 49 -1.11 -3.95 13.71
CA GLU A 49 -1.43 -4.38 15.08
C GLU A 49 -2.56 -5.43 15.09
N ASP A 50 -3.56 -5.23 14.24
CA ASP A 50 -4.71 -6.12 14.06
C ASP A 50 -5.14 -6.07 12.58
N GLU A 51 -4.53 -6.93 11.76
CA GLU A 51 -4.77 -6.98 10.32
C GLU A 51 -6.17 -7.53 10.00
N ILE A 52 -6.94 -6.79 9.21
CA ILE A 52 -8.28 -7.20 8.73
C ILE A 52 -8.11 -8.10 7.51
N ALA A 53 -7.40 -7.58 6.51
CA ALA A 53 -7.21 -8.23 5.23
C ALA A 53 -6.19 -7.48 4.36
N ARG A 54 -5.79 -8.15 3.29
CA ARG A 54 -4.97 -7.62 2.21
C ARG A 54 -5.72 -7.64 0.90
N ARG A 55 -5.46 -6.62 0.09
CA ARG A 55 -5.91 -6.56 -1.29
C ARG A 55 -4.75 -6.43 -2.25
N LEU A 56 -4.75 -7.27 -3.28
CA LEU A 56 -3.73 -7.27 -4.33
C LEU A 56 -3.74 -5.92 -5.07
N VAL A 57 -2.56 -5.34 -5.28
CA VAL A 57 -2.35 -4.21 -6.17
C VAL A 57 -2.51 -4.65 -7.62
N THR A 58 -3.44 -4.02 -8.34
CA THR A 58 -3.79 -4.38 -9.72
C THR A 58 -3.19 -3.43 -10.75
N GLU A 59 -2.81 -2.22 -10.35
CA GLU A 59 -2.14 -1.25 -11.24
C GLU A 59 -0.81 -0.83 -10.64
N LYS A 60 0.22 -0.82 -11.48
CA LYS A 60 1.57 -0.38 -11.14
C LYS A 60 2.11 0.45 -12.31
N HIS A 61 2.49 1.68 -12.05
CA HIS A 61 3.00 2.59 -13.08
C HIS A 61 4.25 3.31 -12.59
N TYR A 62 5.29 3.36 -13.41
CA TYR A 62 6.37 4.30 -13.18
C TYR A 62 5.84 5.71 -13.39
N VAL A 63 6.25 6.65 -12.54
CA VAL A 63 5.80 8.04 -12.63
C VAL A 63 6.95 9.02 -12.51
N VAL A 64 6.75 10.22 -13.03
CA VAL A 64 7.63 11.39 -12.83
C VAL A 64 6.82 12.54 -12.28
N ARG A 65 7.46 13.38 -11.45
CA ARG A 65 6.85 14.63 -11.00
C ARG A 65 6.64 15.54 -12.21
N ASP A 66 5.44 16.07 -12.33
CA ASP A 66 4.99 16.89 -13.45
C ASP A 66 3.86 17.81 -12.99
N GLN A 67 4.07 19.12 -13.00
CA GLN A 67 3.07 20.11 -12.57
C GLN A 67 1.81 20.13 -13.46
N ALA A 68 1.94 19.69 -14.72
CA ALA A 68 0.82 19.52 -15.64
C ALA A 68 0.21 18.10 -15.56
N GLY A 69 0.78 17.23 -14.74
CA GLY A 69 0.32 15.86 -14.53
C GLY A 69 -1.06 15.79 -13.90
N THR A 70 -1.76 14.68 -14.15
CA THR A 70 -3.13 14.46 -13.68
C THR A 70 -3.23 13.57 -12.45
N ILE A 71 -2.11 12.94 -12.06
CA ILE A 71 -2.02 12.13 -10.84
C ILE A 71 -1.68 13.08 -9.70
N GLU A 72 -2.62 13.32 -8.80
CA GLU A 72 -2.44 14.22 -7.66
C GLU A 72 -2.02 13.42 -6.41
N ALA A 73 -0.98 13.88 -5.74
CA ALA A 73 -0.53 13.32 -4.46
C ALA A 73 -0.82 14.29 -3.30
N PRO A 74 -0.95 13.79 -2.07
CA PRO A 74 -1.04 14.63 -0.89
C PRO A 74 0.10 15.67 -0.85
N GLY A 75 -0.24 16.92 -0.51
CA GLY A 75 0.72 18.04 -0.51
C GLY A 75 0.76 18.85 -1.82
N GLY A 76 -0.04 18.50 -2.82
CA GLY A 76 -0.20 19.27 -4.07
C GLY A 76 0.79 18.91 -5.17
N ASP A 77 1.62 17.89 -4.94
CA ASP A 77 2.48 17.33 -5.98
C ASP A 77 1.66 16.64 -7.06
N ARG A 78 2.09 16.82 -8.31
CA ARG A 78 1.46 16.20 -9.47
C ARG A 78 2.44 15.33 -10.23
N TYR A 79 1.91 14.29 -10.86
CA TYR A 79 2.68 13.26 -11.54
C TYR A 79 2.06 12.89 -12.88
N SER A 80 2.92 12.43 -13.79
CA SER A 80 2.56 11.83 -15.07
C SER A 80 3.11 10.40 -15.15
N ILE A 81 2.37 9.51 -15.81
CA ILE A 81 2.85 8.14 -16.09
C ILE A 81 4.06 8.23 -17.02
N SER A 82 5.10 7.49 -16.66
CA SER A 82 6.32 7.34 -17.46
C SER A 82 6.29 6.00 -18.21
N PRO A 83 6.57 5.98 -19.52
CA PRO A 83 6.71 4.73 -20.28
C PRO A 83 8.05 4.01 -20.02
N VAL A 84 8.98 4.65 -19.32
CA VAL A 84 10.28 4.10 -18.94
C VAL A 84 10.42 4.02 -17.42
N PRO A 85 11.20 3.07 -16.87
CA PRO A 85 11.41 2.96 -15.43
C PRO A 85 11.95 4.24 -14.80
N THR A 86 11.43 4.58 -13.62
CA THR A 86 11.86 5.72 -12.80
C THR A 86 12.06 5.25 -11.36
N ARG A 87 12.60 6.12 -10.48
CA ARG A 87 12.70 5.84 -9.04
C ARG A 87 11.37 5.98 -8.28
N MET A 88 10.24 6.17 -8.97
CA MET A 88 8.94 6.40 -8.35
C MET A 88 7.94 5.42 -8.94
N LEU A 89 7.22 4.69 -8.07
CA LEU A 89 6.21 3.73 -8.48
C LEU A 89 4.85 4.12 -7.90
N LEU A 90 3.90 4.43 -8.77
CA LEU A 90 2.49 4.50 -8.43
C LEU A 90 1.93 3.08 -8.31
N ILE A 91 1.27 2.79 -7.19
CA ILE A 91 0.48 1.57 -6.99
C ILE A 91 -0.98 1.94 -6.75
N ARG A 92 -1.90 1.15 -7.32
CA ARG A 92 -3.34 1.27 -7.03
C ARG A 92 -4.00 -0.06 -6.80
N THR A 93 -4.94 -0.06 -5.88
CA THR A 93 -5.98 -1.08 -5.80
C THR A 93 -7.29 -0.43 -5.40
N THR A 94 -8.40 -1.09 -5.72
CA THR A 94 -9.72 -0.63 -5.31
C THR A 94 -10.40 -1.71 -4.48
N PHE A 95 -10.53 -1.46 -3.18
CA PHE A 95 -11.35 -2.31 -2.32
C PHE A 95 -12.79 -2.32 -2.82
N GLY A 96 -13.31 -3.53 -3.00
CA GLY A 96 -14.63 -3.79 -3.55
C GLY A 96 -15.76 -3.44 -2.61
N TYR A 97 -16.98 -3.54 -3.13
CA TYR A 97 -18.17 -3.58 -2.29
C TYR A 97 -18.13 -4.84 -1.40
N GLY A 98 -18.54 -4.72 -0.15
CA GLY A 98 -18.56 -5.85 0.79
C GLY A 98 -17.21 -6.19 1.45
N GLU A 99 -16.10 -5.72 0.90
CA GLU A 99 -14.78 -5.91 1.51
C GLU A 99 -14.60 -4.97 2.70
N ALA A 100 -14.09 -5.47 3.83
CA ALA A 100 -13.86 -4.71 5.06
C ALA A 100 -15.03 -3.80 5.51
N VAL A 101 -16.28 -4.20 5.21
CA VAL A 101 -17.47 -3.44 5.58
C VAL A 101 -17.67 -3.46 7.09
N ASP A 102 -18.07 -2.33 7.66
CA ASP A 102 -18.27 -2.11 9.10
C ASP A 102 -17.00 -2.29 9.95
N GLU A 103 -15.84 -2.52 9.32
CA GLU A 103 -14.56 -2.61 10.01
C GLU A 103 -14.05 -1.22 10.39
N PRO A 104 -13.59 -1.01 11.64
CA PRO A 104 -13.06 0.26 12.10
C PRO A 104 -11.57 0.37 11.73
N ILE A 105 -11.27 0.88 10.54
CA ILE A 105 -9.92 0.89 10.00
C ILE A 105 -9.12 2.06 10.60
N ARG A 106 -7.99 1.75 11.23
CA ARG A 106 -7.04 2.74 11.79
C ARG A 106 -5.63 2.60 11.24
N GLU A 107 -5.36 1.52 10.50
CA GLU A 107 -4.06 1.30 9.88
C GLU A 107 -4.20 0.93 8.41
N MET A 108 -3.20 1.32 7.64
CA MET A 108 -2.95 0.83 6.30
C MET A 108 -1.47 0.53 6.12
N ALA A 109 -1.15 -0.57 5.44
CA ALA A 109 0.23 -0.88 5.09
C ALA A 109 0.36 -1.40 3.66
N VAL A 110 1.50 -1.12 3.04
CA VAL A 110 1.93 -1.73 1.78
C VAL A 110 2.88 -2.88 2.11
N PHE A 111 2.54 -4.08 1.65
CA PHE A 111 3.38 -5.26 1.78
C PHE A 111 3.96 -5.68 0.43
N MET A 112 5.25 -6.03 0.42
CA MET A 112 5.98 -6.46 -0.76
C MET A 112 6.39 -7.93 -0.63
N GLY A 113 6.18 -8.70 -1.70
CA GLY A 113 6.57 -10.12 -1.75
C GLY A 113 5.64 -11.08 -1.02
N THR A 114 4.40 -10.68 -0.71
CA THR A 114 3.41 -11.56 -0.06
C THR A 114 3.13 -12.81 -0.90
N GLN A 115 3.03 -13.97 -0.24
CA GLN A 115 2.60 -15.24 -0.83
C GLN A 115 1.29 -15.70 -0.18
N VAL A 116 0.29 -16.00 -1.01
CA VAL A 116 -1.02 -16.50 -0.57
C VAL A 116 -1.08 -18.03 -0.68
N ALA A 117 -1.93 -18.66 0.12
CA ALA A 117 -2.13 -20.09 0.10
C ALA A 117 -2.65 -20.56 -1.28
N ALA A 118 -2.23 -21.75 -1.71
CA ALA A 118 -2.68 -22.36 -2.97
C ALA A 118 -4.20 -22.62 -3.02
N SER A 119 -4.88 -22.61 -1.87
CA SER A 119 -6.34 -22.73 -1.78
C SER A 119 -7.08 -21.44 -2.16
N VAL A 120 -6.39 -20.30 -2.30
CA VAL A 120 -7.02 -19.05 -2.73
C VAL A 120 -7.36 -19.16 -4.22
N PRO A 121 -8.64 -19.05 -4.61
CA PRO A 121 -9.06 -19.13 -6.00
C PRO A 121 -8.38 -18.08 -6.89
N PRO A 122 -8.04 -18.42 -8.15
CA PRO A 122 -7.62 -17.43 -9.13
C PRO A 122 -8.63 -16.29 -9.28
N GLY A 123 -8.15 -15.05 -9.34
CA GLY A 123 -8.99 -13.86 -9.43
C GLY A 123 -9.55 -13.36 -8.10
N GLN A 124 -9.30 -14.05 -6.98
CA GLN A 124 -9.59 -13.51 -5.65
C GLN A 124 -8.48 -12.53 -5.22
N TYR A 125 -8.79 -11.24 -5.25
CA TYR A 125 -7.83 -10.18 -4.91
C TYR A 125 -7.85 -9.77 -3.44
N TYR A 126 -8.91 -10.08 -2.69
CA TYR A 126 -9.03 -9.79 -1.26
C TYR A 126 -8.85 -11.08 -0.45
N VAL A 127 -7.90 -11.05 0.48
CA VAL A 127 -7.52 -12.21 1.29
C VAL A 127 -7.39 -11.81 2.75
N THR A 128 -7.91 -12.65 3.64
CA THR A 128 -7.75 -12.52 5.08
C THR A 128 -6.40 -13.08 5.54
N PRO A 129 -5.90 -12.72 6.73
CA PRO A 129 -4.58 -13.14 7.20
C PRO A 129 -4.37 -14.67 7.22
N ASP A 130 -5.41 -15.46 7.47
CA ASP A 130 -5.35 -16.93 7.47
C ASP A 130 -5.06 -17.54 6.09
N LYS A 131 -5.17 -16.75 5.01
CA LYS A 131 -4.85 -17.16 3.64
C LYS A 131 -3.45 -16.75 3.20
N ILE A 132 -2.66 -16.15 4.09
CA ILE A 132 -1.29 -15.71 3.81
C ILE A 132 -0.32 -16.77 4.34
N THR A 133 0.57 -17.25 3.47
CA THR A 133 1.60 -18.25 3.85
C THR A 133 2.95 -17.61 4.11
N ASN A 134 3.24 -16.50 3.43
CA ASN A 134 4.37 -15.62 3.72
C ASN A 134 3.88 -14.17 3.66
N PRO A 135 3.99 -13.39 4.76
CA PRO A 135 3.55 -11.99 4.77
C PRO A 135 4.35 -11.10 3.80
N GLY A 136 5.57 -11.47 3.47
CA GLY A 136 6.52 -10.56 2.84
C GLY A 136 6.95 -9.46 3.82
N GLU A 137 7.37 -8.32 3.29
CA GLU A 137 7.92 -7.22 4.06
C GLU A 137 7.00 -6.00 4.04
N VAL A 138 6.89 -5.30 5.18
CA VAL A 138 6.22 -3.99 5.26
C VAL A 138 7.13 -2.95 4.61
N TYR A 139 6.61 -2.25 3.60
CA TYR A 139 7.31 -1.15 2.97
C TYR A 139 6.99 0.20 3.61
N THR A 140 5.68 0.47 3.77
CA THR A 140 5.19 1.67 4.45
C THR A 140 3.94 1.31 5.23
N LEU A 141 3.75 2.00 6.35
CA LEU A 141 2.61 1.85 7.24
C LEU A 141 2.19 3.24 7.69
N GLU A 142 0.89 3.51 7.59
CA GLU A 142 0.29 4.66 8.23
C GLU A 142 -0.70 4.22 9.30
N ARG A 143 -0.76 5.03 10.35
CA ARG A 143 -1.88 5.06 11.28
C ARG A 143 -2.72 6.27 10.91
N ARG A 144 -4.04 6.14 11.00
CA ARG A 144 -5.03 7.17 10.65
C ARG A 144 -6.17 7.18 11.65
N SER A 145 -6.92 8.29 11.66
CA SER A 145 -8.19 8.36 12.39
C SER A 145 -9.13 7.26 11.88
N VAL A 146 -9.99 6.75 12.76
CA VAL A 146 -10.90 5.66 12.41
C VAL A 146 -11.75 6.00 11.19
N VAL A 147 -11.73 5.09 10.21
CA VAL A 147 -12.61 5.10 9.04
C VAL A 147 -13.41 3.81 9.05
N VAL A 148 -14.74 3.93 9.15
CA VAL A 148 -15.66 2.80 9.02
C VAL A 148 -16.12 2.72 7.57
N ARG A 149 -15.85 1.61 6.89
CA ARG A 149 -16.20 1.46 5.47
C ARG A 149 -17.66 1.08 5.27
N PRO A 150 -18.43 1.84 4.47
CA PRO A 150 -19.82 1.51 4.18
C PRO A 150 -19.92 0.46 3.05
N ALA A 151 -20.96 -0.36 3.09
CA ALA A 151 -21.19 -1.43 2.11
C ALA A 151 -21.40 -0.96 0.67
N ASN A 152 -21.86 0.28 0.48
CA ASN A 152 -22.28 0.82 -0.82
C ASN A 152 -21.20 1.63 -1.55
N LYS A 153 -19.94 1.59 -1.11
CA LYS A 153 -18.83 2.29 -1.75
C LYS A 153 -17.65 1.38 -2.02
N ARG A 154 -16.86 1.79 -3.01
CA ARG A 154 -15.54 1.26 -3.31
C ARG A 154 -14.52 2.32 -2.92
N ASP A 155 -13.40 1.87 -2.36
CA ASP A 155 -12.35 2.76 -1.91
C ASP A 155 -11.10 2.49 -2.74
N LEU A 156 -10.66 3.51 -3.46
CA LEU A 156 -9.41 3.50 -4.20
C LEU A 156 -8.29 3.87 -3.24
N GLU A 157 -7.32 2.98 -3.09
CA GLU A 157 -6.05 3.31 -2.45
C GLU A 157 -5.01 3.55 -3.54
N GLU A 158 -4.41 4.74 -3.51
CA GLU A 158 -3.46 5.22 -4.49
C GLU A 158 -2.24 5.77 -3.77
N ILE A 159 -1.07 5.16 -4.00
CA ILE A 159 0.14 5.46 -3.26
C ILE A 159 1.33 5.57 -4.22
N ILE A 160 2.15 6.59 -4.04
CA ILE A 160 3.41 6.76 -4.78
C ILE A 160 4.57 6.35 -3.86
N LEU A 161 5.33 5.34 -4.28
CA LEU A 161 6.47 4.79 -3.57
C LEU A 161 7.79 5.37 -4.12
N PRO A 162 8.59 6.09 -3.31
CA PRO A 162 9.89 6.60 -3.71
C PRO A 162 11.02 5.63 -3.38
N PHE A 163 11.97 5.45 -4.31
CA PHE A 163 13.17 4.61 -4.13
C PHE A 163 14.46 5.42 -4.14
#